data_AF-A0A822ZC22-F1
#
_entry.id   AF-A0A822ZC22-F1
#
_cell.length_a   1.000
_cell.length_b   1.000
_cell.length_c   1.000
_cell.angle_alpha   90.00
_cell.angle_beta   90.00
_cell.angle_gamma   90.00
#
_symmetry.space_group_name_H-M   'P 1'
#
loop_
_entity.id
_entity.type
_entity.pdbx_description
1 polymer ?
#
loop_
_entity_poly.entity_id
_entity_poly.type
_entity_poly.pdbx_seq_one_letter_code
_entity_poly.pdbx_strand_id
1 'polypeptide(L)'
;MGLHPSEIISGYTKAINKTVEILDELVEKGSETMDVRNKDQVVSRMKAAVASKQFGQENILCPLIADACIQVCPKNPVNFNVDNVRVAKLLGGGLHNSSIVRGMVLKSDAVGSIKRMEKAKIALFAGGVDTSATETKGTVLIHSAKEVVYRRKKLVFFTFLYSFMFTFSFCMKNKAKFLFMLIMIYLFSFYINYKKVVC
;
A
#
# COMPACT_ATOMS: atom_id res chain seq x y z
N MET A 1 -45.71 12.53 -28.32
CA MET A 1 -46.11 12.15 -26.95
C MET A 1 -44.94 11.45 -26.31
N GLY A 2 -44.17 12.15 -25.47
CA GLY A 2 -43.03 11.58 -24.76
C GLY A 2 -43.44 11.21 -23.34
N LEU A 3 -42.77 10.20 -22.77
CA LEU A 3 -42.86 9.89 -21.35
C LEU A 3 -42.38 11.09 -20.53
N HIS A 4 -43.12 11.41 -19.47
CA HIS A 4 -42.70 12.45 -18.56
C HIS A 4 -41.47 11.95 -17.76
N PRO A 5 -40.41 12.76 -17.58
CA PRO A 5 -39.19 12.32 -16.86
C PRO A 5 -39.45 11.71 -15.49
N SER A 6 -40.50 12.17 -14.77
CA SER A 6 -40.88 11.59 -13.47
C SER A 6 -41.37 10.13 -13.57
N GLU A 7 -42.04 9.76 -14.66
CA GLU A 7 -42.50 8.38 -14.88
C GLU A 7 -41.31 7.46 -15.18
N ILE A 8 -40.31 7.98 -15.90
CA ILE A 8 -39.05 7.27 -16.17
C ILE A 8 -38.31 6.99 -14.86
N ILE A 9 -38.19 7.99 -13.98
CA ILE A 9 -37.55 7.82 -12.65
C ILE A 9 -38.31 6.78 -11.82
N SER A 10 -39.64 6.87 -11.77
CA SER A 10 -40.47 5.90 -11.03
C SER A 10 -40.30 4.46 -11.58
N GLY A 11 -40.26 4.31 -12.90
CA GLY A 11 -40.02 3.03 -13.56
C GLY A 11 -38.67 2.42 -13.19
N TYR A 12 -37.58 3.20 -13.25
CA TYR A 12 -36.25 2.73 -12.87
C TYR A 12 -36.16 2.37 -11.38
N THR A 13 -36.77 3.15 -10.48
CA THR A 13 -36.80 2.81 -9.04
C THR A 13 -37.48 1.47 -8.79
N LYS A 14 -38.63 1.21 -9.44
CA LYS A 14 -39.32 -0.08 -9.34
C LYS A 14 -38.48 -1.23 -9.91
N ALA A 15 -37.82 -0.99 -11.04
CA ALA A 15 -36.95 -1.99 -11.67
C ALA A 15 -35.73 -2.33 -10.78
N ILE A 16 -35.11 -1.35 -10.14
CA ILE A 16 -33.98 -1.56 -9.21
C ILE A 16 -34.41 -2.45 -8.05
N ASN A 17 -35.52 -2.15 -7.39
CA ASN A 17 -36.01 -2.94 -6.26
C ASN A 17 -36.24 -4.40 -6.67
N LYS A 18 -36.89 -4.62 -7.82
CA LYS A 18 -37.13 -5.98 -8.32
C LYS A 18 -35.83 -6.69 -8.73
N THR A 19 -34.86 -5.95 -9.25
CA THR A 19 -33.55 -6.50 -9.63
C THR A 19 -32.78 -6.96 -8.40
N VAL A 20 -32.83 -6.21 -7.29
CA VAL A 20 -32.19 -6.63 -6.02
C VAL A 20 -32.79 -7.93 -5.50
N GLU A 21 -34.12 -8.07 -5.52
CA GLU A 21 -34.79 -9.32 -5.13
C GLU A 21 -34.32 -10.53 -5.98
N ILE A 22 -34.22 -10.34 -7.30
CA ILE A 22 -33.77 -11.40 -8.22
C ILE A 22 -32.29 -11.72 -8.02
N LEU A 23 -31.45 -10.72 -7.72
CA LEU A 23 -30.03 -10.94 -7.48
C LEU A 23 -29.77 -11.81 -6.25
N ASP A 24 -30.59 -11.68 -5.19
CA ASP A 24 -30.49 -12.52 -4.00
C ASP A 24 -30.85 -13.98 -4.30
N GLU A 25 -31.77 -14.24 -5.24
CA GLU A 25 -32.12 -15.59 -5.70
C GLU A 25 -31.02 -16.25 -6.57
N LEU A 26 -30.22 -15.43 -7.26
CA LEU A 26 -29.16 -15.88 -8.19
C LEU A 26 -27.81 -16.16 -7.51
N VAL A 27 -27.72 -16.01 -6.19
CA VAL A 27 -26.48 -16.28 -5.46
C VAL A 27 -26.13 -17.77 -5.53
N GLU A 28 -24.93 -18.07 -6.02
CA GLU A 28 -24.44 -19.43 -6.16
C GLU A 28 -24.45 -20.16 -4.81
N LYS A 29 -25.06 -21.35 -4.77
CA LYS A 29 -25.16 -22.18 -3.56
C LYS A 29 -23.77 -22.44 -2.97
N GLY A 30 -23.62 -22.21 -1.66
CA GLY A 30 -22.35 -22.34 -0.95
C GLY A 30 -21.51 -21.07 -0.87
N SER A 31 -22.00 -19.93 -1.37
CA SER A 31 -21.34 -18.63 -1.15
C SER A 31 -21.50 -18.12 0.29
N GLU A 32 -22.55 -18.52 1.00
CA GLU A 32 -22.87 -18.06 2.37
C GLU A 32 -22.03 -18.76 3.45
N THR A 33 -21.60 -20.00 3.21
CA THR A 33 -20.88 -20.84 4.18
C THR A 33 -19.41 -21.03 3.81
N MET A 34 -18.86 -20.14 3.00
CA MET A 34 -17.49 -20.25 2.51
C MET A 34 -16.49 -20.05 3.66
N ASP A 35 -15.52 -20.97 3.77
CA ASP A 35 -14.42 -20.79 4.69
C ASP A 35 -13.38 -19.84 4.08
N VAL A 36 -13.31 -18.63 4.65
CA VAL A 36 -12.38 -17.57 4.24
C VAL A 36 -10.92 -17.99 4.39
N ARG A 37 -10.63 -19.03 5.20
CA ARG A 37 -9.26 -19.55 5.40
C ARG A 37 -8.88 -20.65 4.42
N ASN A 38 -9.83 -21.18 3.65
CA ASN A 38 -9.54 -22.19 2.66
C ASN A 38 -9.06 -21.52 1.37
N LYS A 39 -7.78 -21.73 1.04
CA LYS A 39 -7.11 -21.13 -0.12
C LYS A 39 -7.80 -21.48 -1.44
N ASP A 40 -8.20 -22.73 -1.63
CA ASP A 40 -8.71 -23.20 -2.93
C ASP A 40 -10.08 -22.59 -3.25
N GLN A 41 -10.93 -22.46 -2.23
CA GLN A 41 -12.24 -21.81 -2.36
C GLN A 41 -12.09 -20.32 -2.71
N VAL A 42 -11.18 -19.61 -2.04
CA VAL A 42 -10.90 -18.19 -2.30
C VAL A 42 -10.31 -17.99 -3.70
N VAL A 43 -9.38 -18.85 -4.12
CA VAL A 43 -8.75 -18.78 -5.45
C VAL A 43 -9.78 -18.96 -6.57
N SER A 44 -10.69 -19.92 -6.45
CA SER A 44 -11.75 -20.15 -7.45
C SER A 44 -12.59 -18.90 -7.70
N ARG A 45 -13.04 -18.24 -6.63
CA ARG A 45 -13.89 -17.04 -6.72
C ARG A 45 -13.15 -15.82 -7.24
N MET A 46 -11.87 -15.69 -6.89
CA MET A 46 -11.05 -14.55 -7.30
C MET A 46 -10.54 -14.66 -8.75
N LYS A 47 -10.51 -15.88 -9.30
CA LYS A 47 -9.97 -16.16 -10.64
C LYS A 47 -10.63 -15.30 -11.73
N ALA A 48 -11.96 -15.20 -11.72
CA ALA A 48 -12.69 -14.38 -12.69
C ALA A 48 -12.32 -12.89 -12.62
N ALA A 49 -12.20 -12.36 -11.40
CA ALA A 49 -11.88 -10.94 -11.18
C ALA A 49 -10.44 -10.60 -11.61
N VAL A 50 -9.49 -11.53 -11.44
CA VAL A 50 -8.08 -11.36 -11.85
C VAL A 50 -7.92 -11.58 -13.35
N ALA A 51 -8.53 -12.63 -13.90
CA ALA A 51 -8.45 -12.98 -15.31
C ALA A 51 -8.95 -11.85 -16.23
N SER A 52 -9.93 -11.05 -15.78
CA SER A 52 -10.44 -9.93 -16.56
C SER A 52 -9.45 -8.76 -16.69
N LYS A 53 -8.33 -8.77 -15.96
CA LYS A 53 -7.27 -7.75 -16.04
C LYS A 53 -5.97 -8.37 -16.54
N GLN A 54 -5.58 -9.50 -15.97
CA GLN A 54 -4.34 -10.22 -16.23
C GLN A 54 -4.66 -11.64 -16.71
N PHE A 55 -5.01 -11.75 -17.98
CA PHE A 55 -5.32 -13.03 -18.63
C PHE A 55 -4.06 -13.88 -18.82
N GLY A 56 -4.15 -15.17 -18.50
CA GLY A 56 -3.05 -16.13 -18.61
C GLY A 56 -2.11 -16.18 -17.40
N GLN A 57 -2.26 -15.26 -16.44
CA GLN A 57 -1.44 -15.18 -15.23
C GLN A 57 -2.24 -15.37 -13.94
N GLU A 58 -3.52 -15.69 -14.06
CA GLU A 58 -4.41 -15.87 -12.92
C GLU A 58 -3.97 -17.00 -11.99
N ASN A 59 -3.40 -18.09 -12.53
CA ASN A 59 -2.99 -19.24 -11.73
C ASN A 59 -1.79 -18.92 -10.81
N ILE A 60 -1.01 -17.91 -11.13
CA ILE A 60 0.15 -17.47 -10.32
C ILE A 60 -0.27 -16.38 -9.35
N LEU A 61 -1.04 -15.40 -9.83
CA LEU A 61 -1.48 -14.27 -9.01
C LEU A 61 -2.52 -14.64 -7.96
N CYS A 62 -3.48 -15.50 -8.30
CA CYS A 62 -4.56 -15.85 -7.39
C CYS A 62 -4.08 -16.50 -6.08
N PRO A 63 -3.21 -17.53 -6.10
CA PRO A 63 -2.73 -18.12 -4.85
C PRO A 63 -1.90 -17.12 -4.03
N LEU A 64 -1.16 -16.22 -4.68
CA LEU A 64 -0.37 -15.20 -3.98
C LEU A 64 -1.27 -14.19 -3.25
N ILE A 65 -2.33 -13.73 -3.91
CA ILE A 65 -3.26 -12.78 -3.30
C ILE A 65 -4.06 -13.47 -2.18
N ALA A 66 -4.51 -14.71 -2.39
CA ALA A 66 -5.26 -15.47 -1.39
C ALA A 66 -4.43 -15.69 -0.11
N ASP A 67 -3.19 -16.13 -0.24
CA ASP A 67 -2.29 -16.33 0.91
C ASP A 67 -2.03 -15.02 1.67
N ALA A 68 -1.89 -13.88 0.98
CA ALA A 68 -1.69 -12.58 1.61
C ALA A 68 -2.93 -12.13 2.40
N CYS A 69 -4.13 -12.33 1.83
CA CYS A 69 -5.38 -11.99 2.51
C CYS A 69 -5.63 -12.89 3.72
N ILE A 70 -5.43 -14.21 3.60
CA ILE A 70 -5.64 -15.18 4.69
C ILE A 70 -4.74 -14.86 5.89
N GLN A 71 -3.50 -14.44 5.66
CA GLN A 71 -2.56 -14.05 6.72
C GLN A 71 -3.00 -12.78 7.48
N VAL A 72 -3.73 -11.89 6.81
CA VAL A 72 -4.17 -10.61 7.34
C VAL A 72 -5.58 -10.69 7.96
N CYS A 73 -6.34 -11.73 7.64
CA CYS A 73 -7.69 -11.93 8.16
C CYS A 73 -7.73 -12.01 9.69
N PRO A 74 -8.41 -11.07 10.38
CA PRO A 74 -8.65 -11.17 11.82
C PRO A 74 -9.62 -12.32 12.13
N LYS A 75 -9.74 -12.69 13.41
CA LYS A 75 -10.70 -13.71 13.85
C LYS A 75 -12.15 -13.36 13.46
N ASN A 76 -12.47 -12.07 13.40
CA ASN A 76 -13.73 -11.57 12.85
C ASN A 76 -13.50 -11.13 11.39
N PRO A 77 -14.08 -11.82 10.39
CA PRO A 77 -13.88 -11.51 8.98
C PRO A 77 -14.46 -10.15 8.54
N VAL A 78 -15.42 -9.60 9.30
CA VAL A 78 -16.05 -8.31 8.98
C VAL A 78 -15.08 -7.13 9.12
N ASN A 79 -14.06 -7.26 9.96
CA ASN A 79 -13.07 -6.20 10.20
C ASN A 79 -11.81 -6.34 9.31
N PHE A 80 -11.95 -6.94 8.12
CA PHE A 80 -10.84 -7.06 7.18
C PHE A 80 -10.50 -5.68 6.58
N ASN A 81 -9.31 -5.17 6.88
CA ASN A 81 -8.80 -3.94 6.29
C ASN A 81 -7.80 -4.24 5.15
N VAL A 82 -8.06 -3.68 3.98
CA VAL A 82 -7.22 -3.82 2.78
C VAL A 82 -5.86 -3.14 2.95
N ASP A 83 -5.75 -2.10 3.79
CA ASP A 83 -4.50 -1.36 4.02
C ASP A 83 -3.39 -2.19 4.68
N ASN A 84 -3.77 -3.30 5.32
CA ASN A 84 -2.85 -4.22 5.96
C ASN A 84 -2.05 -5.04 4.93
N VAL A 85 -2.49 -5.10 3.66
CA VAL A 85 -1.77 -5.74 2.56
C VAL A 85 -1.08 -4.66 1.73
N ARG A 86 0.26 -4.61 1.77
CA ARG A 86 1.05 -3.67 0.97
C ARG A 86 1.79 -4.36 -0.17
N VAL A 87 1.73 -3.76 -1.36
CA VAL A 87 2.46 -4.24 -2.55
C VAL A 87 3.75 -3.44 -2.74
N ALA A 88 4.89 -4.10 -2.61
CA ALA A 88 6.20 -3.52 -2.90
C ALA A 88 6.69 -3.97 -4.29
N LYS A 89 6.73 -3.03 -5.24
CA LYS A 89 7.32 -3.25 -6.56
C LYS A 89 8.84 -3.06 -6.51
N LEU A 90 9.58 -4.08 -6.88
CA LEU A 90 11.04 -4.06 -7.07
C LEU A 90 11.34 -4.12 -8.56
N LEU A 91 12.28 -3.30 -9.03
CA LEU A 91 12.68 -3.27 -10.44
C LEU A 91 13.63 -4.44 -10.73
N GLY A 92 13.54 -5.01 -11.93
CA GLY A 92 14.42 -6.10 -12.39
C GLY A 92 13.87 -7.51 -12.20
N GLY A 93 12.67 -7.68 -11.65
CA GLY A 93 11.97 -8.97 -11.53
C GLY A 93 10.77 -9.09 -12.47
N GLY A 94 10.44 -10.33 -12.84
CA GLY A 94 9.20 -10.67 -13.56
C GLY A 94 8.08 -11.12 -12.61
N LEU A 95 6.90 -11.37 -13.18
CA LEU A 95 5.73 -11.81 -12.40
C LEU A 95 5.96 -13.14 -11.67
N HIS A 96 6.66 -14.07 -12.32
CA HIS A 96 7.01 -15.39 -11.76
C HIS A 96 7.91 -15.32 -10.51
N ASN A 97 8.65 -14.22 -10.33
CA ASN A 97 9.51 -14.01 -9.17
C ASN A 97 8.77 -13.34 -8.00
N SER A 98 7.46 -13.16 -8.11
CA SER A 98 6.66 -12.52 -7.07
C SER A 98 6.44 -13.50 -5.92
N SER A 99 6.73 -13.06 -4.70
CA SER A 99 6.54 -13.85 -3.48
C SER A 99 5.93 -13.01 -2.37
N ILE A 100 5.26 -13.66 -1.44
CA ILE A 100 4.72 -13.01 -0.24
C ILE A 100 5.78 -13.01 0.84
N VAL A 101 6.00 -11.85 1.44
CA VAL A 101 6.90 -11.70 2.58
C VAL A 101 6.05 -11.52 3.83
N ARG A 102 6.28 -12.36 4.83
CA ARG A 102 5.64 -12.25 6.15
C ARG A 102 6.33 -11.15 6.95
N GLY A 103 5.81 -9.92 6.86
CA GLY A 103 6.36 -8.76 7.55
C GLY A 103 6.30 -7.50 6.71
N MET A 104 7.23 -6.57 6.94
CA MET A 104 7.33 -5.31 6.21
C MET A 104 8.55 -5.32 5.28
N VAL A 105 8.36 -4.87 4.04
CA VAL A 105 9.43 -4.67 3.06
C VAL A 105 9.66 -3.18 2.87
N LEU A 106 10.91 -2.75 3.03
CA LEU A 106 11.35 -1.39 2.72
C LEU A 106 12.08 -1.41 1.38
N LYS A 107 11.79 -0.43 0.51
CA LYS A 107 12.46 -0.29 -0.80
C LYS A 107 13.86 0.34 -0.66
N SER A 108 14.08 1.02 0.46
CA SER A 108 15.32 1.67 0.79
C SER A 108 16.35 0.65 1.28
N ASP A 109 17.60 0.79 0.84
CA ASP A 109 18.70 0.00 1.39
C ASP A 109 19.07 0.50 2.80
N ALA A 110 19.67 -0.37 3.60
CA ALA A 110 20.18 -0.03 4.92
C ALA A 110 21.36 0.93 4.79
N VAL A 111 21.35 2.01 5.57
CA VAL A 111 22.50 2.92 5.61
C VAL A 111 23.41 2.52 6.74
N GLY A 112 24.59 1.98 6.41
CA GLY A 112 25.57 1.51 7.37
C GLY A 112 26.39 0.35 6.83
N SER A 113 27.26 -0.21 7.66
CA SER A 113 28.08 -1.38 7.32
C SER A 113 27.34 -2.71 7.48
N ILE A 114 26.32 -2.75 8.34
CA ILE A 114 25.60 -3.98 8.66
C ILE A 114 24.38 -4.13 7.73
N LYS A 115 24.43 -5.11 6.82
CA LYS A 115 23.34 -5.39 5.87
C LYS A 115 22.41 -6.54 6.26
N ARG A 116 22.86 -7.42 7.16
CA ARG A 116 22.09 -8.58 7.62
C ARG A 116 22.23 -8.73 9.12
N MET A 117 21.10 -8.93 9.80
CA MET A 117 21.05 -9.21 11.22
C MET A 117 19.91 -10.17 11.51
N GLU A 118 20.16 -11.15 12.37
CA GLU A 118 19.14 -12.11 12.83
C GLU A 118 18.70 -11.74 14.25
N LYS A 119 17.43 -11.95 14.57
CA LYS A 119 16.84 -11.62 15.90
C LYS A 119 17.05 -10.17 16.35
N ALA A 120 16.99 -9.22 15.41
CA ALA A 120 17.11 -7.79 15.69
C ALA A 120 15.86 -7.24 16.42
N LYS A 121 16.07 -6.29 17.33
CA LYS A 121 14.99 -5.49 17.91
C LYS A 121 14.76 -4.26 17.04
N ILE A 122 13.51 -4.04 16.63
CA ILE A 122 13.13 -2.94 15.74
C ILE A 122 12.52 -1.82 16.58
N ALA A 123 13.04 -0.60 16.43
CA ALA A 123 12.47 0.61 17.01
C ALA A 123 12.01 1.54 15.90
N LEU A 124 10.82 2.12 16.05
CA LEU A 124 10.26 3.10 15.13
C LEU A 124 10.29 4.48 15.80
N PHE A 125 11.04 5.40 15.22
CA PHE A 125 11.09 6.80 15.67
C PHE A 125 10.23 7.64 14.73
N ALA A 126 9.23 8.32 15.28
CA ALA A 126 8.36 9.23 14.51
C ALA A 126 8.95 10.65 14.38
N GLY A 127 9.98 10.98 15.16
CA GLY A 127 10.70 12.25 15.12
C GLY A 127 12.05 12.12 14.44
N GLY A 128 12.57 13.25 13.94
CA GLY A 128 13.97 13.34 13.55
C GLY A 128 14.86 13.14 14.77
N VAL A 129 15.79 12.18 14.69
CA VAL A 129 16.96 12.17 15.58
C VAL A 129 17.86 13.29 15.09
N ASP A 130 17.60 14.50 15.57
CA ASP A 130 18.39 15.72 15.33
C ASP A 130 19.09 16.16 16.61
N THR A 131 20.26 16.81 16.47
CA THR A 131 20.80 17.57 17.60
C THR A 131 19.81 18.67 17.86
N SER A 132 19.43 18.89 19.13
CA SER A 132 18.48 19.91 19.57
C SER A 132 18.77 21.28 18.93
N ALA A 133 18.26 21.49 17.72
CA ALA A 133 18.32 22.73 16.99
C ALA A 133 17.10 23.49 17.47
N THR A 134 17.34 24.58 18.17
CA THR A 134 16.28 25.51 18.52
C THR A 134 15.68 26.03 17.21
N GLU A 135 14.36 25.91 17.04
CA GLU A 135 13.65 26.36 15.84
C GLU A 135 13.87 27.87 15.57
N THR A 136 14.16 28.63 16.63
CA THR A 136 14.59 30.02 16.57
C THR A 136 16.11 30.12 16.38
N LYS A 137 16.56 31.10 15.58
CA LYS A 137 17.98 31.50 15.46
C LYS A 137 18.53 31.90 16.83
N GLY A 138 19.03 30.94 17.58
CA GLY A 138 19.78 31.15 18.81
C GLY A 138 21.24 31.40 18.49
N THR A 139 21.73 32.62 18.69
CA THR A 139 23.17 32.89 18.73
C THR A 139 23.74 32.26 19.99
N VAL A 140 24.45 31.15 19.85
CA VAL A 140 25.19 30.59 20.99
C VAL A 140 26.50 31.34 21.13
N LEU A 141 26.57 32.18 22.15
CA LEU A 141 27.80 32.84 22.55
C LEU A 141 28.70 31.81 23.23
N ILE A 142 29.94 31.72 22.75
CA ILE A 142 30.94 30.80 23.28
C ILE A 142 31.94 31.65 24.04
N HIS A 143 32.09 31.39 25.34
CA HIS A 143 32.95 32.18 26.21
C HIS A 143 34.25 31.44 26.58
N SER A 144 34.32 30.12 26.37
CA SER A 144 35.51 29.34 26.73
C SER A 144 35.89 28.26 25.71
N ALA A 145 37.20 28.00 25.56
CA ALA A 145 37.72 26.93 24.70
C ALA A 145 37.19 25.52 25.07
N LYS A 146 36.82 25.32 26.34
CA LYS A 146 36.21 24.06 26.82
C LYS A 146 34.81 23.83 26.22
N GLU A 147 34.04 24.89 25.97
CA GLU A 147 32.69 24.82 25.39
C GLU A 147 32.72 24.45 23.90
N VAL A 148 33.75 24.92 23.17
CA VAL A 148 33.98 24.55 21.75
C VAL A 148 34.19 23.03 21.63
N VAL A 149 34.99 22.45 22.51
CA VAL A 149 35.31 21.02 22.48
C VAL A 149 34.09 20.17 22.84
N TYR A 150 33.30 20.59 23.84
CA TYR A 150 32.05 19.93 24.19
C TYR A 150 31.07 19.90 23.01
N ARG A 151 30.95 21.01 22.28
CA ARG A 151 30.08 21.09 21.09
C ARG A 151 30.61 20.28 19.90
N ARG A 152 31.94 20.27 19.65
CA ARG A 152 32.52 19.40 18.61
C ARG A 152 32.28 17.92 18.88
N LYS A 153 32.44 17.47 20.13
CA LYS A 153 32.16 16.07 20.50
C LYS A 153 30.70 15.69 20.24
N LYS A 154 29.76 16.60 20.52
CA LYS A 154 28.33 16.41 20.27
C LYS A 154 27.99 16.39 18.76
N LEU A 155 28.64 17.24 17.96
CA LEU A 155 28.46 17.28 16.50
C LEU A 155 28.99 16.01 15.79
N VAL A 156 30.18 15.53 16.17
CA VAL A 156 30.82 14.36 15.52
C VAL A 156 30.06 13.06 15.82
N PHE A 157 29.54 12.91 17.04
CA PHE A 157 28.67 11.77 17.39
C PHE A 157 27.38 11.78 16.56
N PHE A 158 26.91 12.97 16.16
CA PHE A 158 25.69 13.15 15.41
C PHE A 158 25.85 12.92 13.90
N THR A 159 26.99 13.31 13.31
CA THR A 159 27.30 13.00 11.91
C THR A 159 27.36 11.49 11.65
N PHE A 160 27.77 10.71 12.66
CA PHE A 160 27.79 9.24 12.59
C PHE A 160 26.38 8.63 12.63
N LEU A 161 25.43 9.25 13.34
CA LEU A 161 24.01 8.84 13.38
C LEU A 161 23.21 9.35 12.18
N TYR A 162 23.56 10.51 11.62
CA TYR A 162 22.86 11.12 10.48
C TYR A 162 22.99 10.33 9.19
N SER A 163 24.13 9.67 8.96
CA SER A 163 24.24 8.69 7.87
C SER A 163 23.25 7.55 8.06
N PHE A 164 23.02 7.06 9.28
CA PHE A 164 22.20 5.87 9.53
C PHE A 164 20.68 6.09 9.33
N MET A 165 20.20 7.34 9.35
CA MET A 165 18.77 7.62 9.50
C MET A 165 18.11 8.36 8.33
N PHE A 166 18.87 8.90 7.37
CA PHE A 166 18.33 9.78 6.33
C PHE A 166 17.36 9.11 5.33
N THR A 167 17.14 7.80 5.42
CA THR A 167 16.31 7.04 4.46
C THR A 167 14.90 6.68 4.96
N PHE A 168 14.56 7.01 6.22
CA PHE A 168 13.23 6.69 6.78
C PHE A 168 12.19 7.82 6.62
N SER A 169 12.62 9.07 6.42
CA SER A 169 11.74 10.25 6.53
C SER A 169 10.85 10.51 5.30
N PHE A 170 11.08 9.87 4.15
CA PHE A 170 10.28 10.15 2.94
C PHE A 170 8.99 9.31 2.79
N CYS A 171 8.64 8.48 3.77
CA CYS A 171 7.52 7.52 3.65
C CYS A 171 6.26 7.89 4.43
N MET A 172 6.06 9.15 4.84
CA MET A 172 4.88 9.54 5.63
C MET A 172 4.42 11.00 5.38
N LYS A 173 4.17 11.41 4.13
CA LYS A 173 3.47 12.68 3.87
C LYS A 173 2.59 12.59 2.62
N ASN A 174 1.36 12.07 2.78
CA ASN A 174 0.12 12.72 2.32
C ASN A 174 -1.09 11.78 2.47
N LYS A 175 -1.99 12.15 3.39
CA LYS A 175 -3.26 11.45 3.70
C LYS A 175 -4.46 11.91 2.85
N ALA A 176 -4.27 12.74 1.82
CA ALA A 176 -5.40 13.32 1.08
C ALA A 176 -5.10 13.43 -0.42
N LYS A 177 -4.99 12.29 -1.12
CA LYS A 177 -5.00 12.23 -2.60
C LYS A 177 -5.22 10.82 -3.19
N PHE A 178 -5.65 9.85 -2.39
CA PHE A 178 -5.74 8.45 -2.84
C PHE A 178 -6.96 8.18 -3.75
N LEU A 179 -8.02 8.98 -3.65
CA LEU A 179 -9.22 8.78 -4.48
C LEU A 179 -9.08 9.36 -5.91
N PHE A 180 -8.14 10.29 -6.15
CA PHE A 180 -7.90 10.85 -7.49
C PHE A 180 -6.80 10.10 -8.26
N MET A 181 -5.97 9.32 -7.57
CA MET A 181 -4.83 8.63 -8.19
C MET A 181 -5.22 7.32 -8.89
N LEU A 182 -6.31 6.65 -8.47
CA LEU A 182 -6.82 5.48 -9.21
C LEU A 182 -7.42 5.88 -10.56
N ILE A 183 -8.14 7.00 -10.64
CA ILE A 183 -8.72 7.48 -11.90
C ILE A 183 -7.65 8.08 -12.82
N MET A 184 -6.61 8.73 -12.29
CA MET A 184 -5.49 9.22 -13.10
C MET A 184 -4.55 8.13 -13.60
N ILE A 185 -4.35 7.01 -12.88
CA ILE A 185 -3.54 5.88 -13.39
C ILE A 185 -4.23 5.17 -14.56
N TYR A 186 -5.57 5.09 -14.56
CA TYR A 186 -6.33 4.56 -15.69
C TYR A 186 -6.35 5.52 -16.90
N LEU A 187 -6.41 6.85 -16.69
CA LEU A 187 -6.35 7.81 -17.81
C LEU A 187 -4.93 8.05 -18.36
N PHE A 188 -3.88 8.01 -17.53
CA PHE A 188 -2.50 8.26 -17.97
C PHE A 188 -1.90 7.05 -18.72
N SER A 189 -2.34 5.83 -18.40
CA SER A 189 -1.97 4.63 -19.16
C SER A 189 -2.64 4.54 -20.54
N PHE A 190 -3.74 5.29 -20.76
CA PHE A 190 -4.42 5.40 -22.06
C PHE A 190 -3.83 6.52 -22.93
N TYR A 191 -3.38 7.63 -22.33
CA TYR A 191 -2.83 8.78 -23.08
C TYR A 191 -1.37 8.61 -23.54
N ILE A 192 -0.57 7.79 -22.84
CA ILE A 192 0.84 7.54 -23.23
C ILE A 192 0.95 6.53 -24.40
N ASN A 193 -0.06 5.67 -24.62
CA ASN A 193 -0.01 4.66 -25.68
C ASN A 193 -0.27 5.20 -27.10
N TYR A 194 -0.80 6.42 -27.26
CA TYR A 194 -1.14 6.98 -28.58
C TYR A 194 -0.11 7.95 -29.17
N LYS A 195 0.99 8.26 -28.47
CA LYS A 195 1.96 9.29 -28.94
C LYS A 195 3.36 8.80 -29.29
N LYS A 196 3.57 7.48 -29.42
CA LYS A 196 4.88 6.90 -29.81
C LYS A 196 4.85 5.86 -30.94
N VAL A 197 3.77 5.85 -31.74
CA VAL A 197 3.72 5.10 -33.00
C VAL A 197 3.33 6.04 -34.13
N VAL A 198 4.23 6.96 -34.51
CA VAL A 198 4.37 7.51 -35.87
C VAL A 198 5.81 8.03 -35.99
N CYS A 199 6.55 7.43 -36.93
CA CYS A 199 7.91 7.72 -37.39
C CYS A 199 9.08 7.49 -36.42
#